data_AF-A0A3L9HHW8-F1
#
_entry.id   AF-A0A3L9HHW8-F1
#
_cell.length_a   1.000
_cell.length_b   1.000
_cell.length_c   1.000
_cell.angle_alpha   90.00
_cell.angle_beta   90.00
_cell.angle_gamma   90.00
#
_symmetry.space_group_name_H-M   'P 1'
#
loop_
_entity.id
_entity.type
_entity.pdbx_description
1 polymer ?
#
loop_
_entity_poly.entity_id
_entity_poly.type
_entity_poly.pdbx_seq_one_letter_code
_entity_poly.pdbx_strand_id
1 'polypeptide(L)'
;QTHTLATGPVNDLELALFPDEHGDLSIEILANKQRYDEPTLIQHAERLKMLIAQFAADPALLCGDVDIMLPGEYAQLAQINATQVEIPETTLSALVAEQAAKTPDAPALADARYLFSYREMREQVVALANLLRERGVKPGDSVAVALPRSVFLTLALHAIVEAGAAWLPLDTGYPDDRLKMMLEDARPSLLITTDDQLPRFSDVPNLTSLCYNAPLTPQGSAPLQLSQPHHTAYIIFTSGSTGRPKGVMVGQTAIVNRLLWMQNHYPLTGEDVVAQKTPCSFDVSVWEFFWPFIAGAKLVMAEPEAHR
;
A
#
# COMPACT_ATOMS: atom_id res chain seq x y z
N GLN A 1 -18.65 -58.98 -7.59
CA GLN A 1 -17.45 -58.28 -7.10
C GLN A 1 -16.34 -58.50 -8.12
N THR A 2 -16.14 -57.55 -9.02
CA THR A 2 -14.99 -57.52 -9.91
C THR A 2 -13.82 -56.95 -9.12
N HIS A 3 -12.84 -57.79 -8.79
CA HIS A 3 -11.60 -57.35 -8.16
C HIS A 3 -10.68 -56.79 -9.24
N THR A 4 -10.53 -55.46 -9.28
CA THR A 4 -9.55 -54.80 -10.15
C THR A 4 -8.14 -55.14 -9.63
N LEU A 5 -7.41 -55.96 -10.38
CA LEU A 5 -6.01 -56.32 -10.10
C LEU A 5 -5.15 -55.06 -10.22
N ALA A 6 -4.42 -54.75 -9.13
CA ALA A 6 -3.43 -53.69 -8.96
C ALA A 6 -3.16 -52.83 -10.21
N THR A 7 -3.88 -51.72 -10.32
CA THR A 7 -3.48 -50.58 -11.14
C THR A 7 -2.10 -50.15 -10.66
N GLY A 8 -1.16 -49.92 -11.58
CA GLY A 8 0.20 -49.51 -11.22
C GLY A 8 0.23 -48.20 -10.39
N PRO A 9 1.42 -47.69 -10.06
CA PRO A 9 1.51 -46.41 -9.37
C PRO A 9 0.75 -45.31 -10.14
N VAL A 10 -0.19 -44.65 -9.47
CA VAL A 10 -0.88 -43.48 -10.01
C VAL A 10 -0.01 -42.25 -9.78
N ASN A 11 0.37 -41.56 -10.85
CA ASN A 11 1.24 -40.38 -10.77
C ASN A 11 0.58 -39.22 -10.03
N ASP A 12 -0.73 -39.02 -10.22
CA ASP A 12 -1.51 -37.94 -9.63
C ASP A 12 -2.87 -38.42 -9.12
N LEU A 13 -3.91 -38.42 -9.97
CA LEU A 13 -5.27 -38.86 -9.64
C LEU A 13 -5.90 -39.55 -10.86
N GLU A 14 -6.54 -40.69 -10.63
CA GLU A 14 -7.34 -41.44 -11.60
C GLU A 14 -8.78 -41.51 -11.09
N LEU A 15 -9.73 -41.13 -11.95
CA LEU A 15 -11.17 -41.13 -11.66
C LEU A 15 -11.86 -42.05 -12.68
N ALA A 16 -12.42 -43.16 -12.21
CA ALA A 16 -13.26 -44.02 -13.01
C ALA A 16 -14.75 -43.73 -12.72
N LEU A 17 -15.56 -43.70 -13.78
CA LEU A 17 -17.00 -43.42 -13.74
C LEU A 17 -17.76 -44.63 -14.28
N PHE A 18 -18.76 -45.10 -13.54
CA PHE A 18 -19.56 -46.27 -13.90
C PHE A 18 -21.06 -45.93 -13.81
N PRO A 19 -21.65 -45.38 -14.89
CA PRO A 19 -23.10 -45.28 -15.02
C PRO A 19 -23.70 -46.67 -15.29
N ASP A 20 -24.77 -47.03 -14.60
CA ASP A 20 -25.38 -48.36 -14.73
C ASP A 20 -26.67 -48.36 -15.59
N GLU A 21 -27.20 -49.56 -15.86
CA GLU A 21 -28.42 -49.72 -16.67
C GLU A 21 -29.70 -49.21 -15.97
N HIS A 22 -29.66 -48.99 -14.65
CA HIS A 22 -30.77 -48.43 -13.87
C HIS A 22 -30.74 -46.90 -13.82
N GLY A 23 -29.67 -46.27 -14.32
CA GLY A 23 -29.48 -44.82 -14.37
C GLY A 23 -28.73 -44.24 -13.17
N ASP A 24 -28.17 -45.09 -12.30
CA ASP A 24 -27.32 -44.66 -11.18
C ASP A 24 -25.87 -44.43 -11.64
N LEU A 25 -25.12 -43.62 -10.89
CA LEU A 25 -23.70 -43.35 -11.13
C LEU A 25 -22.86 -43.75 -9.91
N SER A 26 -21.82 -44.55 -10.13
CA SER A 26 -20.78 -44.84 -9.15
C SER A 26 -19.41 -44.38 -9.64
N ILE A 27 -18.51 -44.05 -8.70
CA ILE A 27 -17.16 -43.55 -9.00
C ILE A 27 -16.11 -44.31 -8.20
N GLU A 28 -14.91 -44.45 -8.75
CA GLU A 28 -13.72 -44.93 -8.05
C GLU A 28 -12.59 -43.91 -8.22
N ILE A 29 -11.96 -43.52 -7.10
CA ILE A 29 -10.87 -42.55 -7.09
C ILE A 29 -9.60 -43.26 -6.61
N LEU A 30 -8.57 -43.27 -7.44
CA LEU A 30 -7.22 -43.65 -7.05
C LEU A 30 -6.35 -42.40 -7.05
N ALA A 31 -5.69 -42.13 -5.94
CA ALA A 31 -4.91 -40.91 -5.79
C ALA A 31 -3.53 -41.17 -5.20
N ASN A 32 -2.55 -40.39 -5.65
CA ASN A 32 -1.21 -40.39 -5.10
C ASN A 32 -1.22 -39.89 -3.64
N LYS A 33 -0.87 -40.77 -2.70
CA LYS A 33 -0.89 -40.49 -1.26
C LYS A 33 0.07 -39.39 -0.79
N GLN A 34 1.05 -38.99 -1.61
CA GLN A 34 1.92 -37.85 -1.31
C GLN A 34 1.28 -36.50 -1.68
N ARG A 35 0.21 -36.53 -2.47
CA ARG A 35 -0.43 -35.34 -3.07
C ARG A 35 -1.85 -35.13 -2.57
N TYR A 36 -2.51 -36.20 -2.10
CA TYR A 36 -3.90 -36.20 -1.67
C TYR A 36 -4.10 -36.96 -0.36
N ASP A 37 -5.06 -36.51 0.42
CA ASP A 37 -5.61 -37.19 1.57
C ASP A 37 -7.10 -37.53 1.37
N GLU A 38 -7.54 -38.60 2.01
CA GLU A 38 -8.89 -39.14 1.86
C GLU A 38 -10.01 -38.14 2.22
N PRO A 39 -9.92 -37.34 3.32
CA PRO A 39 -10.95 -36.35 3.65
C PRO A 39 -11.20 -35.32 2.53
N THR A 40 -10.14 -34.82 1.91
CA THR A 40 -10.23 -33.85 0.81
C THR A 40 -10.86 -34.49 -0.43
N LEU A 41 -10.54 -35.75 -0.74
CA LEU A 41 -11.15 -36.48 -1.86
C LEU A 41 -12.66 -36.70 -1.65
N ILE A 42 -13.10 -36.99 -0.43
CA ILE A 42 -14.53 -37.09 -0.10
C ILE A 42 -15.22 -35.73 -0.30
N GLN A 43 -14.61 -34.63 0.13
CA GLN A 43 -15.16 -33.29 -0.13
C GLN A 43 -15.24 -32.97 -1.63
N HIS A 44 -14.27 -33.40 -2.44
CA HIS A 44 -14.34 -33.23 -3.90
C HIS A 44 -15.44 -34.12 -4.53
N ALA A 45 -15.65 -35.34 -4.03
CA ALA A 45 -16.74 -36.20 -4.48
C ALA A 45 -18.12 -35.61 -4.15
N GLU A 46 -18.29 -34.96 -2.97
CA GLU A 46 -19.53 -34.25 -2.65
C GLU A 46 -19.76 -33.04 -3.57
N ARG A 47 -18.70 -32.34 -4.01
CA ARG A 47 -18.82 -31.29 -5.04
C ARG A 47 -19.28 -31.85 -6.39
N LEU A 48 -18.78 -33.02 -6.79
CA LEU A 48 -19.24 -33.70 -8.01
C LEU A 48 -20.74 -34.05 -7.93
N LYS A 49 -21.20 -34.54 -6.77
CA LYS A 49 -22.61 -34.81 -6.52
C LYS A 49 -23.47 -33.55 -6.61
N MET A 50 -23.00 -32.44 -6.04
CA MET A 50 -23.68 -31.15 -6.12
C MET A 50 -23.75 -30.63 -7.56
N LEU A 51 -22.67 -30.77 -8.34
CA LEU A 51 -22.62 -30.42 -9.75
C LEU A 51 -23.67 -31.20 -10.56
N ILE A 52 -23.75 -32.52 -10.36
CA ILE A 52 -24.76 -33.37 -11.03
C ILE A 52 -26.17 -32.92 -10.63
N ALA A 53 -26.40 -32.61 -9.35
CA ALA A 53 -27.70 -32.15 -8.87
C ALA A 53 -28.14 -30.81 -9.50
N GLN A 54 -27.21 -29.88 -9.74
CA GLN A 54 -27.51 -28.61 -10.40
C GLN A 54 -27.94 -28.80 -11.86
N PHE A 55 -27.20 -29.59 -12.65
CA PHE A 55 -27.58 -29.90 -14.02
C PHE A 55 -28.84 -30.76 -14.13
N ALA A 56 -29.11 -31.61 -13.14
CA ALA A 56 -30.36 -32.36 -13.07
C ALA A 56 -31.57 -31.45 -12.83
N ALA A 57 -31.41 -30.39 -12.04
CA ALA A 57 -32.45 -29.39 -11.79
C ALA A 57 -32.65 -28.42 -12.97
N ASP A 58 -31.57 -28.05 -13.65
CA ASP A 58 -31.59 -27.22 -14.86
C ASP A 58 -30.63 -27.75 -15.93
N PRO A 59 -31.12 -28.54 -16.90
CA PRO A 59 -30.29 -29.06 -17.99
C PRO A 59 -29.78 -27.99 -18.97
N ALA A 60 -30.33 -26.78 -18.94
CA ALA A 60 -29.88 -25.66 -19.76
C ALA A 60 -28.83 -24.79 -19.06
N LEU A 61 -28.46 -25.12 -17.81
CA LEU A 61 -27.41 -24.45 -17.05
C LEU A 61 -26.12 -24.38 -17.86
N LEU A 62 -25.52 -23.19 -17.94
CA LEU A 62 -24.25 -23.01 -18.65
C LEU A 62 -23.10 -23.56 -17.80
N CYS A 63 -22.09 -24.13 -18.46
CA CYS A 63 -20.90 -24.64 -17.76
C CYS A 63 -20.16 -23.56 -16.95
N GLY A 64 -20.32 -22.27 -17.28
CA GLY A 64 -19.71 -21.15 -16.54
C GLY A 64 -20.49 -20.71 -15.29
N ASP A 65 -21.74 -21.16 -15.14
CA ASP A 65 -22.65 -20.70 -14.08
C ASP A 65 -22.82 -21.76 -12.97
N VAL A 66 -22.23 -22.94 -13.14
CA VAL A 66 -22.26 -24.01 -12.12
C VAL A 66 -21.38 -23.63 -10.92
N ASP A 67 -21.92 -23.79 -9.72
CA ASP A 67 -21.18 -23.55 -8.48
C ASP A 67 -20.69 -24.88 -7.87
N ILE A 68 -19.45 -24.90 -7.41
CA ILE A 68 -18.84 -26.07 -6.76
C ILE A 68 -18.51 -25.80 -5.29
N MET A 69 -18.88 -24.64 -4.74
CA MET A 69 -18.62 -24.31 -3.35
C MET A 69 -19.64 -25.02 -2.43
N LEU A 70 -19.13 -25.72 -1.42
CA LEU A 70 -19.99 -26.38 -0.44
C LEU A 70 -20.62 -25.33 0.51
N PRO A 71 -21.83 -25.58 1.06
CA PRO A 71 -22.55 -24.59 1.87
C PRO A 71 -21.75 -24.01 3.05
N GLY A 72 -20.89 -24.79 3.69
CA GLY A 72 -20.04 -24.33 4.81
C GLY A 72 -18.89 -23.41 4.39
N GLU A 73 -18.44 -23.50 3.15
CA GLU A 73 -17.29 -22.73 2.66
C GLU A 73 -17.65 -21.26 2.45
N TYR A 74 -18.85 -20.95 1.95
CA TYR A 74 -19.35 -19.57 1.88
C TYR A 74 -19.40 -18.91 3.26
N ALA A 75 -19.87 -19.64 4.28
CA ALA A 75 -19.93 -19.13 5.65
C ALA A 75 -18.52 -18.88 6.21
N GLN A 76 -17.55 -19.75 5.91
CA GLN A 76 -16.16 -19.57 6.30
C GLN A 76 -15.53 -18.34 5.61
N LEU A 77 -15.75 -18.16 4.31
CA LEU A 77 -15.27 -16.98 3.57
C LEU A 77 -15.91 -15.69 4.10
N ALA A 78 -17.18 -15.72 4.46
CA ALA A 78 -17.86 -14.58 5.07
C ALA A 78 -17.22 -14.20 6.42
N GLN A 79 -16.86 -15.20 7.25
CA GLN A 79 -16.17 -14.96 8.53
C GLN A 79 -14.76 -14.39 8.33
N ILE A 80 -14.00 -14.92 7.37
CA ILE A 80 -12.64 -14.42 7.06
C ILE A 80 -12.69 -12.96 6.61
N ASN A 81 -13.69 -12.58 5.81
CA ASN A 81 -13.86 -11.23 5.28
C ASN A 81 -14.62 -10.28 6.23
N ALA A 82 -15.03 -10.74 7.42
CA ALA A 82 -15.72 -9.93 8.42
C ALA A 82 -14.74 -9.03 9.20
N THR A 83 -13.99 -8.18 8.49
CA THR A 83 -12.96 -7.30 9.05
C THR A 83 -13.47 -5.87 9.27
N GLN A 84 -14.78 -5.70 9.49
CA GLN A 84 -15.38 -4.39 9.68
C GLN A 84 -14.90 -3.79 11.01
N VAL A 85 -14.28 -2.61 10.92
CA VAL A 85 -13.88 -1.79 12.07
C VAL A 85 -14.24 -0.35 11.74
N GLU A 86 -15.04 0.29 12.59
CA GLU A 86 -15.33 1.71 12.44
C GLU A 86 -14.06 2.53 12.74
N ILE A 87 -13.68 3.40 11.81
CA ILE A 87 -12.55 4.31 11.95
C ILE A 87 -13.05 5.76 11.81
N PRO A 88 -12.45 6.73 12.53
CA PRO A 88 -12.84 8.12 12.39
C PRO A 88 -12.47 8.67 11.01
N GLU A 89 -13.29 9.58 10.48
CA GLU A 89 -12.91 10.38 9.32
C GLU A 89 -11.80 11.36 9.72
N THR A 90 -10.58 11.07 9.27
CA THR A 90 -9.37 11.83 9.63
C THR A 90 -8.34 11.79 8.50
N THR A 91 -7.21 12.47 8.69
CA THR A 91 -6.10 12.53 7.73
C THR A 91 -4.77 12.24 8.41
N LEU A 92 -3.74 11.93 7.63
CA LEU A 92 -2.38 11.76 8.15
C LEU A 92 -1.91 13.01 8.93
N SER A 93 -2.14 14.21 8.39
CA SER A 93 -1.79 15.46 9.07
C SER A 93 -2.50 15.64 10.41
N ALA A 94 -3.79 15.28 10.48
CA ALA A 94 -4.54 15.37 11.73
C ALA A 94 -3.99 14.41 12.80
N LEU A 95 -3.72 13.15 12.43
CA LEU A 95 -3.14 12.15 13.34
C LEU A 95 -1.74 12.55 13.85
N VAL A 96 -0.89 13.06 12.95
CA VAL A 96 0.46 13.54 13.32
C VAL A 96 0.39 14.77 14.23
N ALA A 97 -0.50 15.72 13.93
CA ALA A 97 -0.69 16.91 14.77
C ALA A 97 -1.22 16.54 16.17
N GLU A 98 -2.14 15.57 16.26
CA GLU A 98 -2.65 15.05 17.53
C GLU A 98 -1.54 14.43 18.38
N GLN A 99 -0.69 13.57 17.79
CA GLN A 99 0.41 12.96 18.52
C GLN A 99 1.48 13.99 18.93
N ALA A 100 1.80 14.94 18.06
CA ALA A 100 2.76 15.99 18.38
C ALA A 100 2.29 16.88 19.56
N ALA A 101 0.97 17.05 19.73
CA ALA A 101 0.41 17.74 20.89
C ALA A 101 0.54 16.92 22.19
N LYS A 102 0.51 15.58 22.11
CA LYS A 102 0.64 14.68 23.27
C LYS A 102 2.08 14.65 23.81
N THR A 103 3.07 14.61 22.93
CA THR A 103 4.49 14.41 23.31
C THR A 103 5.42 15.41 22.60
N PRO A 104 5.24 16.73 22.81
CA PRO A 104 5.90 17.75 21.98
C PRO A 104 7.42 17.75 22.06
N ASP A 105 7.98 17.38 23.22
CA ASP A 105 9.41 17.46 23.49
C ASP A 105 10.12 16.09 23.29
N ALA A 106 9.38 15.05 22.91
CA ALA A 106 9.93 13.73 22.61
C ALA A 106 10.67 13.73 21.26
N PRO A 107 11.72 12.90 21.08
CA PRO A 107 12.48 12.84 19.83
C PRO A 107 11.65 12.20 18.71
N ALA A 108 11.45 12.93 17.61
CA ALA A 108 10.59 12.50 16.52
C ALA A 108 11.39 12.03 15.29
N LEU A 109 12.31 12.86 14.79
CA LEU A 109 12.96 12.63 13.50
C LEU A 109 14.46 12.93 13.59
N ALA A 110 15.30 12.02 13.12
CA ALA A 110 16.75 12.22 13.13
C ALA A 110 17.46 11.66 11.90
N ASP A 111 18.57 12.28 11.55
CA ASP A 111 19.62 11.73 10.68
C ASP A 111 21.00 12.00 11.30
N ALA A 112 22.07 11.87 10.51
CA ALA A 112 23.44 12.11 10.98
C ALA A 112 23.73 13.55 11.43
N ARG A 113 22.90 14.53 11.06
CA ARG A 113 23.14 15.97 11.29
C ARG A 113 22.06 16.64 12.12
N TYR A 114 20.83 16.16 12.03
CA TYR A 114 19.67 16.78 12.66
C TYR A 114 18.96 15.82 13.60
N LEU A 115 18.41 16.38 14.68
CA LEU A 115 17.46 15.75 15.57
C LEU A 115 16.36 16.76 15.85
N PHE A 116 15.12 16.40 15.55
CA PHE A 116 13.94 17.21 15.83
C PHE A 116 13.07 16.51 16.88
N SER A 117 12.61 17.29 17.86
CA SER A 117 11.44 16.94 18.67
C SER A 117 10.15 16.98 17.82
N TYR A 118 9.05 16.44 18.35
CA TYR A 118 7.74 16.53 17.69
C TYR A 118 7.32 17.98 17.43
N ARG A 119 7.58 18.90 18.37
CA ARG A 119 7.28 20.33 18.21
C ARG A 119 8.08 20.94 17.08
N GLU A 120 9.40 20.76 17.07
CA GLU A 120 10.28 21.33 16.05
C GLU A 120 9.99 20.72 14.67
N MET A 121 9.71 19.41 14.60
CA MET A 121 9.27 18.77 13.36
C MET A 121 7.99 19.42 12.82
N ARG A 122 6.99 19.63 13.68
CA ARG A 122 5.73 20.29 13.27
C ARG A 122 5.95 21.72 12.79
N GLU A 123 6.82 22.49 13.44
CA GLU A 123 7.18 23.84 13.00
C GLU A 123 7.81 23.83 11.60
N GLN A 124 8.73 22.90 11.32
CA GLN A 124 9.33 22.75 10.00
C GLN A 124 8.31 22.32 8.94
N VAL A 125 7.42 21.38 9.28
CA VAL A 125 6.35 20.91 8.39
C VAL A 125 5.41 22.07 8.02
N VAL A 126 4.95 22.85 9.01
CA VAL A 126 4.02 23.97 8.78
C VAL A 126 4.71 25.10 8.00
N ALA A 127 5.97 25.42 8.32
CA ALA A 127 6.73 26.42 7.59
C ALA A 127 6.90 26.04 6.10
N LEU A 128 7.28 24.80 5.83
CA LEU A 128 7.40 24.31 4.45
C LEU A 128 6.04 24.26 3.76
N ALA A 129 4.97 23.82 4.43
CA ALA A 129 3.63 23.77 3.85
C ALA A 129 3.14 25.17 3.43
N ASN A 130 3.41 26.20 4.23
CA ASN A 130 3.11 27.58 3.85
C ASN A 130 3.95 28.05 2.66
N LEU A 131 5.24 27.72 2.62
CA LEU A 131 6.09 28.01 1.46
C LEU A 131 5.58 27.32 0.18
N LEU A 132 5.11 26.07 0.26
CA LEU A 132 4.50 25.38 -0.87
C LEU A 132 3.26 26.13 -1.39
N ARG A 133 2.42 26.64 -0.49
CA ARG A 133 1.24 27.44 -0.83
C ARG A 133 1.61 28.79 -1.45
N GLU A 134 2.65 29.45 -0.97
CA GLU A 134 3.19 30.67 -1.58
C GLU A 134 3.70 30.42 -3.01
N ARG A 135 4.21 29.21 -3.29
CA ARG A 135 4.57 28.74 -4.62
C ARG A 135 3.38 28.22 -5.45
N GLY A 136 2.17 28.34 -4.95
CA GLY A 136 0.94 28.07 -5.69
C GLY A 136 0.35 26.66 -5.53
N VAL A 137 0.91 25.82 -4.66
CA VAL A 137 0.33 24.49 -4.36
C VAL A 137 -1.01 24.66 -3.63
N LYS A 138 -2.04 23.95 -4.11
CA LYS A 138 -3.40 23.95 -3.56
C LYS A 138 -3.81 22.55 -3.09
N PRO A 139 -4.83 22.44 -2.22
CA PRO A 139 -5.41 21.15 -1.88
C PRO A 139 -5.91 20.42 -3.14
N GLY A 140 -5.59 19.14 -3.26
CA GLY A 140 -5.88 18.31 -4.44
C GLY A 140 -4.79 18.30 -5.51
N ASP A 141 -3.80 19.20 -5.44
CA ASP A 141 -2.65 19.18 -6.34
C ASP A 141 -1.71 18.00 -6.05
N SER A 142 -0.80 17.73 -6.97
CA SER A 142 0.33 16.82 -6.76
C SER A 142 1.65 17.60 -6.67
N VAL A 143 2.57 17.16 -5.80
CA VAL A 143 3.92 17.71 -5.68
C VAL A 143 4.92 16.57 -5.89
N ALA A 144 5.78 16.71 -6.90
CA ALA A 144 6.85 15.75 -7.14
C ALA A 144 8.02 15.97 -6.17
N VAL A 145 8.66 14.88 -5.74
CA VAL A 145 9.74 14.90 -4.75
C VAL A 145 10.92 14.10 -5.27
N ALA A 146 12.00 14.80 -5.61
CA ALA A 146 13.29 14.23 -5.99
C ALA A 146 14.34 14.70 -4.97
N LEU A 147 14.39 14.03 -3.82
CA LEU A 147 15.30 14.37 -2.72
C LEU A 147 16.16 13.16 -2.33
N PRO A 148 17.42 13.36 -1.92
CA PRO A 148 18.18 12.31 -1.25
C PRO A 148 17.55 11.96 0.11
N ARG A 149 17.90 10.80 0.64
CA ARG A 149 17.47 10.39 1.97
C ARG A 149 18.14 11.27 3.04
N SER A 150 17.32 12.04 3.74
CA SER A 150 17.68 12.87 4.89
C SER A 150 16.39 13.24 5.63
N VAL A 151 16.48 13.93 6.78
CA VAL A 151 15.29 14.45 7.46
C VAL A 151 14.39 15.31 6.56
N PHE A 152 14.97 16.00 5.56
CA PHE A 152 14.23 16.87 4.65
C PHE A 152 13.28 16.12 3.72
N LEU A 153 13.56 14.84 3.41
CA LEU A 153 12.63 14.01 2.66
C LEU A 153 11.34 13.79 3.48
N THR A 154 11.46 13.38 4.75
CA THR A 154 10.31 13.19 5.63
C THR A 154 9.54 14.50 5.83
N LEU A 155 10.26 15.61 6.10
CA LEU A 155 9.64 16.93 6.26
C LEU A 155 8.87 17.37 5.00
N ALA A 156 9.41 17.12 3.80
CA ALA A 156 8.75 17.42 2.54
C ALA A 156 7.43 16.66 2.38
N LEU A 157 7.42 15.34 2.66
CA LEU A 157 6.20 14.54 2.53
C LEU A 157 5.11 15.01 3.50
N HIS A 158 5.47 15.26 4.76
CA HIS A 158 4.54 15.77 5.76
C HIS A 158 4.01 17.16 5.39
N ALA A 159 4.85 18.05 4.86
CA ALA A 159 4.44 19.39 4.42
C ALA A 159 3.50 19.37 3.21
N ILE A 160 3.71 18.44 2.27
CA ILE A 160 2.84 18.25 1.11
C ILE A 160 1.43 17.84 1.58
N VAL A 161 1.34 16.88 2.49
CA VAL A 161 0.06 16.45 3.07
C VAL A 161 -0.58 17.58 3.89
N GLU A 162 0.21 18.32 4.65
CA GLU A 162 -0.26 19.48 5.43
C GLU A 162 -0.88 20.56 4.56
N ALA A 163 -0.34 20.77 3.34
CA ALA A 163 -0.89 21.66 2.33
C ALA A 163 -2.14 21.10 1.61
N GLY A 164 -2.53 19.84 1.92
CA GLY A 164 -3.66 19.15 1.29
C GLY A 164 -3.35 18.55 -0.09
N ALA A 165 -2.08 18.46 -0.47
CA ALA A 165 -1.62 17.92 -1.75
C ALA A 165 -1.15 16.46 -1.62
N ALA A 166 -1.03 15.77 -2.75
CA ALA A 166 -0.48 14.42 -2.85
C ALA A 166 1.01 14.46 -3.20
N TRP A 167 1.84 13.62 -2.59
CA TRP A 167 3.25 13.52 -3.00
C TRP A 167 3.46 12.48 -4.09
N LEU A 168 4.37 12.79 -5.03
CA LEU A 168 4.83 11.90 -6.09
C LEU A 168 6.35 11.69 -5.93
N PRO A 169 6.81 10.57 -5.36
CA PRO A 169 8.23 10.31 -5.18
C PRO A 169 8.88 9.96 -6.52
N LEU A 170 10.01 10.60 -6.81
CA LEU A 170 10.84 10.36 -7.97
C LEU A 170 12.14 9.70 -7.54
N ASP A 171 12.40 8.49 -8.04
CA ASP A 171 13.70 7.84 -7.88
C ASP A 171 14.70 8.49 -8.83
N THR A 172 15.65 9.22 -8.28
CA THR A 172 16.69 9.90 -9.05
C THR A 172 17.66 8.91 -9.73
N GLY A 173 17.64 7.63 -9.35
CA GLY A 173 18.32 6.57 -10.09
C GLY A 173 17.65 6.22 -11.43
N TYR A 174 16.44 6.69 -11.70
CA TYR A 174 15.77 6.49 -12.99
C TYR A 174 16.37 7.38 -14.09
N PRO A 175 16.33 6.91 -15.36
CA PRO A 175 16.74 7.71 -16.51
C PRO A 175 15.80 8.90 -16.71
N ASP A 176 16.32 10.00 -17.26
CA ASP A 176 15.61 11.27 -17.41
C ASP A 176 14.30 11.14 -18.20
N ASP A 177 14.28 10.33 -19.27
CA ASP A 177 13.07 10.06 -20.05
C ASP A 177 11.94 9.47 -19.19
N ARG A 178 12.28 8.59 -18.24
CA ARG A 178 11.29 8.00 -17.33
C ARG A 178 10.74 9.02 -16.36
N LEU A 179 11.60 9.87 -15.79
CA LEU A 179 11.20 10.95 -14.89
C LEU A 179 10.30 11.96 -15.62
N LYS A 180 10.67 12.34 -16.85
CA LYS A 180 9.88 13.21 -17.71
C LYS A 180 8.50 12.63 -18.01
N MET A 181 8.41 11.35 -18.39
CA MET A 181 7.11 10.69 -18.61
C MET A 181 6.22 10.72 -17.36
N MET A 182 6.78 10.45 -16.18
CA MET A 182 6.03 10.50 -14.91
C MET A 182 5.51 11.91 -14.61
N LEU A 183 6.34 12.94 -14.85
CA LEU A 183 5.98 14.34 -14.67
C LEU A 183 4.93 14.81 -15.69
N GLU A 184 5.03 14.39 -16.94
CA GLU A 184 4.05 14.70 -18.00
C GLU A 184 2.67 14.10 -17.72
N ASP A 185 2.64 12.86 -17.19
CA ASP A 185 1.40 12.16 -16.87
C ASP A 185 0.77 12.72 -15.58
N ALA A 186 1.56 12.97 -14.54
CA ALA A 186 1.05 13.42 -13.24
C ALA A 186 0.81 14.94 -13.14
N ARG A 187 1.48 15.74 -13.98
CA ARG A 187 1.36 17.21 -14.02
C ARG A 187 1.41 17.88 -12.63
N PRO A 188 2.46 17.64 -11.83
CA PRO A 188 2.55 18.21 -10.49
C PRO A 188 2.65 19.74 -10.55
N SER A 189 2.03 20.42 -9.59
CA SER A 189 2.10 21.88 -9.46
C SER A 189 3.51 22.37 -9.10
N LEU A 190 4.30 21.52 -8.44
CA LEU A 190 5.64 21.84 -7.97
C LEU A 190 6.54 20.59 -7.94
N LEU A 191 7.83 20.78 -8.19
CA LEU A 191 8.90 19.83 -7.90
C LEU A 191 9.72 20.32 -6.70
N ILE A 192 9.82 19.50 -5.65
CA ILE A 192 10.80 19.68 -4.57
C ILE A 192 12.05 18.86 -4.93
N THR A 193 13.21 19.52 -4.96
CA THR A 193 14.48 18.87 -5.29
C THR A 193 15.67 19.56 -4.60
N THR A 194 16.89 19.21 -5.00
CA THR A 194 18.14 19.85 -4.58
C THR A 194 18.78 20.59 -5.76
N ASP A 195 19.65 21.56 -5.47
CA ASP A 195 20.28 22.44 -6.46
C ASP A 195 21.09 21.66 -7.52
N ASP A 196 21.77 20.60 -7.09
CA ASP A 196 22.57 19.71 -7.94
C ASP A 196 21.73 18.80 -8.85
N GLN A 197 20.48 18.50 -8.48
CA GLN A 197 19.57 17.68 -9.29
C GLN A 197 18.70 18.50 -10.23
N LEU A 198 18.46 19.78 -9.91
CA LEU A 198 17.63 20.69 -10.70
C LEU A 198 17.99 20.74 -12.20
N PRO A 199 19.26 20.72 -12.63
CA PRO A 199 19.61 20.72 -14.06
C PRO A 199 18.97 19.59 -14.86
N ARG A 200 18.71 18.41 -14.27
CA ARG A 200 18.06 17.27 -14.94
C ARG A 200 16.60 17.54 -15.32
N PHE A 201 15.96 18.50 -14.64
CA PHE A 201 14.55 18.84 -14.84
C PHE A 201 14.37 20.15 -15.63
N SER A 202 15.45 20.78 -16.09
CA SER A 202 15.42 22.04 -16.83
C SER A 202 14.67 21.96 -18.16
N ASP A 203 14.64 20.77 -18.77
CA ASP A 203 13.94 20.48 -20.02
C ASP A 203 12.46 20.07 -19.84
N VAL A 204 11.94 20.10 -18.61
CA VAL A 204 10.52 19.79 -18.33
C VAL A 204 9.71 21.08 -18.39
N PRO A 205 8.85 21.26 -19.42
CA PRO A 205 8.13 22.51 -19.60
C PRO A 205 7.07 22.72 -18.51
N ASN A 206 6.86 23.98 -18.12
CA ASN A 206 5.83 24.41 -17.15
C ASN A 206 5.95 23.80 -15.75
N LEU A 207 7.12 23.33 -15.34
CA LEU A 207 7.36 22.79 -14.01
C LEU A 207 8.02 23.85 -13.11
N THR A 208 7.31 24.26 -12.05
CA THR A 208 7.89 25.11 -11.01
C THR A 208 8.73 24.25 -10.07
N SER A 209 9.93 24.72 -9.69
CA SER A 209 10.82 24.01 -8.77
C SER A 209 11.08 24.75 -7.45
N LEU A 210 11.37 23.98 -6.42
CA LEU A 210 11.77 24.45 -5.09
C LEU A 210 12.95 23.60 -4.61
N CYS A 211 14.08 24.26 -4.31
CA CYS A 211 15.21 23.59 -3.66
C CYS A 211 14.99 23.57 -2.14
N TYR A 212 15.08 22.38 -1.52
CA TYR A 212 14.90 22.22 -0.08
C TYR A 212 15.95 21.29 0.52
N ASN A 213 16.87 21.86 1.30
CA ASN A 213 17.98 21.12 1.93
C ASN A 213 18.46 21.76 3.26
N ALA A 214 17.65 22.64 3.85
CA ALA A 214 17.95 23.31 5.11
C ALA A 214 16.66 23.67 5.85
N PRO A 215 16.68 23.79 7.19
CA PRO A 215 15.52 24.20 7.96
C PRO A 215 15.03 25.60 7.58
N LEU A 216 13.73 25.83 7.73
CA LEU A 216 13.10 27.15 7.59
C LEU A 216 12.90 27.79 8.97
N THR A 217 12.75 29.11 9.00
CA THR A 217 12.44 29.84 10.24
C THR A 217 11.05 29.41 10.76
N PRO A 218 10.95 28.89 12.00
CA PRO A 218 9.66 28.55 12.61
C PRO A 218 8.69 29.73 12.70
N GLN A 219 7.41 29.50 12.44
CA GLN A 219 6.33 30.49 12.58
C GLN A 219 5.15 29.94 13.42
N GLY A 220 5.42 28.91 14.24
CA GLY A 220 4.43 28.14 14.98
C GLY A 220 4.17 26.76 14.40
N SER A 221 3.45 25.93 15.16
CA SER A 221 3.22 24.51 14.87
C SER A 221 1.74 24.13 14.64
N ALA A 222 0.85 25.13 14.62
CA ALA A 222 -0.58 24.92 14.45
C ALA A 222 -0.89 24.25 13.09
N PRO A 223 -1.76 23.22 13.07
CA PRO A 223 -2.09 22.53 11.83
C PRO A 223 -2.87 23.45 10.87
N LEU A 224 -2.62 23.30 9.57
CA LEU A 224 -3.29 24.11 8.54
C LEU A 224 -4.72 23.65 8.25
N GLN A 225 -5.05 22.40 8.60
CA GLN A 225 -6.38 21.79 8.41
C GLN A 225 -6.87 21.81 6.94
N LEU A 226 -5.95 21.66 5.98
CA LEU A 226 -6.26 21.70 4.54
C LEU A 226 -6.49 20.32 3.92
N SER A 227 -5.90 19.27 4.49
CA SER A 227 -6.10 17.90 4.03
C SER A 227 -7.50 17.39 4.37
N GLN A 228 -8.12 16.67 3.44
CA GLN A 228 -9.45 16.06 3.59
C GLN A 228 -9.38 14.55 3.34
N PRO A 229 -10.26 13.72 3.95
CA PRO A 229 -10.23 12.27 3.79
C PRO A 229 -10.37 11.78 2.34
N HIS A 230 -11.07 12.54 1.50
CA HIS A 230 -11.26 12.23 0.08
C HIS A 230 -10.08 12.67 -0.82
N HIS A 231 -9.06 13.36 -0.30
CA HIS A 231 -7.89 13.74 -1.09
C HIS A 231 -7.01 12.52 -1.39
N THR A 232 -6.26 12.60 -2.49
CA THR A 232 -5.15 11.68 -2.75
C THR A 232 -4.03 11.98 -1.75
N ALA A 233 -3.47 10.95 -1.11
CA ALA A 233 -2.33 11.07 -0.22
C ALA A 233 -1.02 11.02 -1.00
N TYR A 234 -0.88 10.03 -1.88
CA TYR A 234 0.33 9.83 -2.67
C TYR A 234 0.04 9.17 -4.01
N ILE A 235 0.98 9.34 -4.92
CA ILE A 235 0.98 8.76 -6.25
C ILE A 235 2.29 8.01 -6.46
N ILE A 236 2.23 6.69 -6.58
CA ILE A 236 3.42 5.86 -6.85
C ILE A 236 3.29 5.20 -8.22
N PHE A 237 4.29 5.39 -9.07
CA PHE A 237 4.32 4.78 -10.39
C PHE A 237 4.85 3.35 -10.32
N THR A 238 4.16 2.43 -11.00
CA THR A 238 4.55 1.02 -11.13
C THR A 238 4.88 0.68 -12.58
N SER A 239 5.58 -0.44 -12.80
CA SER A 239 5.77 -0.97 -14.16
C SER A 239 4.41 -1.30 -14.79
N GLY A 240 4.11 -0.66 -15.91
CA GLY A 240 2.94 -1.00 -16.72
C GLY A 240 3.26 -2.17 -17.65
N SER A 241 2.32 -3.10 -17.82
CA SER A 241 2.42 -4.20 -18.80
C SER A 241 2.48 -3.71 -20.25
N THR A 242 2.10 -2.45 -20.50
CA THR A 242 2.10 -1.78 -21.80
C THR A 242 3.39 -1.02 -22.10
N GLY A 243 4.38 -1.06 -21.20
CA GLY A 243 5.68 -0.37 -21.36
C GLY A 243 5.70 1.08 -20.85
N ARG A 244 4.54 1.72 -20.62
CA ARG A 244 4.46 3.04 -19.96
C ARG A 244 4.12 2.85 -18.48
N PRO A 245 4.85 3.48 -17.53
CA PRO A 245 4.56 3.32 -16.11
C PRO A 245 3.20 3.96 -15.77
N LYS A 246 2.49 3.39 -14.79
CA LYS A 246 1.15 3.83 -14.37
C LYS A 246 1.18 4.34 -12.93
N GLY A 247 0.66 5.55 -12.71
CA GLY A 247 0.54 6.16 -11.38
C GLY A 247 -0.63 5.59 -10.61
N VAL A 248 -0.38 4.97 -9.45
CA VAL A 248 -1.41 4.51 -8.52
C VAL A 248 -1.70 5.63 -7.54
N MET A 249 -2.92 6.16 -7.57
CA MET A 249 -3.40 7.18 -6.64
C MET A 249 -4.00 6.50 -5.41
N VAL A 250 -3.43 6.72 -4.23
CA VAL A 250 -3.96 6.19 -2.97
C VAL A 250 -4.57 7.31 -2.15
N GLY A 251 -5.84 7.15 -1.75
CA GLY A 251 -6.58 8.14 -0.97
C GLY A 251 -6.15 8.21 0.50
N GLN A 252 -6.39 9.36 1.15
CA GLN A 252 -6.09 9.59 2.57
C GLN A 252 -6.76 8.54 3.46
N THR A 253 -8.06 8.28 3.33
CA THR A 253 -8.76 7.29 4.16
C THR A 253 -8.15 5.89 4.04
N ALA A 254 -7.68 5.48 2.85
CA ALA A 254 -7.09 4.16 2.64
C ALA A 254 -5.78 4.00 3.42
N ILE A 255 -4.89 4.99 3.37
CA ILE A 255 -3.63 4.94 4.12
C ILE A 255 -3.87 5.13 5.63
N VAL A 256 -4.83 5.96 6.03
CA VAL A 256 -5.24 6.09 7.44
C VAL A 256 -5.69 4.74 8.00
N ASN A 257 -6.59 4.03 7.32
CA ASN A 257 -7.02 2.68 7.72
C ASN A 257 -5.81 1.74 7.88
N ARG A 258 -4.90 1.75 6.90
CA ARG A 258 -3.70 0.90 6.90
C ARG A 258 -2.79 1.17 8.09
N LEU A 259 -2.61 2.43 8.51
CA LEU A 259 -1.74 2.79 9.64
C LEU A 259 -2.41 2.56 10.99
N LEU A 260 -3.70 2.88 11.13
CA LEU A 260 -4.45 2.61 12.36
C LEU A 260 -4.55 1.10 12.63
N TRP A 261 -4.78 0.29 11.60
CA TRP A 261 -4.69 -1.18 11.71
C TRP A 261 -3.31 -1.63 12.18
N MET A 262 -2.23 -1.09 11.59
CA MET A 262 -0.86 -1.49 11.93
C MET A 262 -0.53 -1.15 13.37
N GLN A 263 -0.92 0.05 13.82
CA GLN A 263 -0.75 0.48 15.20
C GLN A 263 -1.53 -0.39 16.19
N ASN A 264 -2.74 -0.85 15.81
CA ASN A 264 -3.53 -1.74 16.66
C ASN A 264 -2.89 -3.14 16.75
N HIS A 265 -2.52 -3.72 15.60
CA HIS A 265 -2.02 -5.08 15.53
C HIS A 265 -0.55 -5.24 15.94
N TYR A 266 0.26 -4.20 15.78
CA TYR A 266 1.69 -4.18 16.11
C TYR A 266 2.08 -2.91 16.87
N PRO A 267 1.60 -2.71 18.11
CA PRO A 267 1.70 -1.42 18.77
C PRO A 267 3.14 -0.88 18.87
N LEU A 268 3.37 0.31 18.31
CA LEU A 268 4.53 1.12 18.62
C LEU A 268 4.26 1.98 19.85
N THR A 269 5.33 2.26 20.59
CA THR A 269 5.38 3.16 21.74
C THR A 269 6.44 4.24 21.53
N GLY A 270 6.52 5.22 22.44
CA GLY A 270 7.56 6.25 22.39
C GLY A 270 8.98 5.76 22.63
N GLU A 271 9.15 4.51 23.09
CA GLU A 271 10.47 3.89 23.27
C GLU A 271 11.01 3.27 21.97
N ASP A 272 10.13 3.06 20.99
CA ASP A 272 10.49 2.42 19.73
C ASP A 272 11.21 3.37 18.77
N VAL A 273 12.10 2.79 17.97
CA VAL A 273 12.84 3.48 16.91
C VAL A 273 12.60 2.78 15.58
N VAL A 274 11.94 3.49 14.67
CA VAL A 274 11.66 3.03 13.32
C VAL A 274 12.79 3.48 12.40
N ALA A 275 13.25 2.58 11.52
CA ALA A 275 14.24 2.90 10.50
C ALA A 275 13.56 3.31 9.19
N GLN A 276 13.94 4.46 8.65
CA GLN A 276 13.64 4.81 7.27
C GLN A 276 14.75 4.24 6.38
N LYS A 277 14.47 3.08 5.78
CA LYS A 277 15.38 2.31 4.92
C LYS A 277 14.85 2.18 3.50
N THR A 278 13.54 2.13 3.32
CA THR A 278 12.93 1.79 2.03
C THR A 278 13.00 3.01 1.08
N PRO A 279 13.44 2.86 -0.18
CA PRO A 279 13.39 3.97 -1.13
C PRO A 279 11.97 4.54 -1.28
N CYS A 280 11.84 5.86 -1.40
CA CYS A 280 10.56 6.55 -1.41
C CYS A 280 9.67 6.19 -2.62
N SER A 281 10.25 5.62 -3.69
CA SER A 281 9.54 5.12 -4.86
C SER A 281 8.78 3.80 -4.62
N PHE A 282 8.95 3.16 -3.45
CA PHE A 282 8.19 1.98 -3.04
C PHE A 282 7.18 2.33 -1.94
N ASP A 283 5.98 1.76 -2.04
CA ASP A 283 4.87 1.99 -1.12
C ASP A 283 5.13 1.51 0.31
N VAL A 284 5.99 0.52 0.49
CA VAL A 284 6.48 0.09 1.81
C VAL A 284 7.11 1.26 2.58
N SER A 285 7.73 2.25 1.93
CA SER A 285 8.28 3.42 2.62
C SER A 285 7.22 4.30 3.27
N VAL A 286 5.95 4.23 2.83
CA VAL A 286 4.89 5.13 3.31
C VAL A 286 4.63 4.93 4.80
N TRP A 287 4.59 3.69 5.29
CA TRP A 287 4.40 3.48 6.72
C TRP A 287 5.64 3.91 7.52
N GLU A 288 6.85 3.77 6.98
CA GLU A 288 8.08 4.27 7.62
C GLU A 288 8.01 5.80 7.82
N PHE A 289 7.46 6.52 6.84
CA PHE A 289 7.34 7.98 6.89
C PHE A 289 6.22 8.53 7.80
N PHE A 290 5.21 7.75 8.17
CA PHE A 290 4.04 8.28 8.89
C PHE A 290 3.70 7.53 10.17
N TRP A 291 3.85 6.21 10.21
CA TRP A 291 3.47 5.38 11.35
C TRP A 291 4.14 5.76 12.69
N PRO A 292 5.47 5.95 12.78
CA PRO A 292 6.08 6.35 14.05
C PRO A 292 5.49 7.65 14.61
N PHE A 293 5.12 8.58 13.72
CA PHE A 293 4.62 9.90 14.10
C PHE A 293 3.19 9.91 14.60
N ILE A 294 2.39 8.86 14.35
CA ILE A 294 1.06 8.73 14.96
C ILE A 294 1.10 7.97 16.30
N ALA A 295 2.23 7.36 16.64
CA ALA A 295 2.42 6.52 17.82
C ALA A 295 3.32 7.14 18.91
N GLY A 296 4.02 8.23 18.61
CA GLY A 296 4.97 8.87 19.53
C GLY A 296 6.40 8.32 19.42
N ALA A 297 6.65 7.41 18.48
CA ALA A 297 7.94 6.76 18.25
C ALA A 297 8.91 7.64 17.42
N LYS A 298 10.20 7.32 17.49
CA LYS A 298 11.24 8.04 16.73
C LYS A 298 11.46 7.41 15.36
N LEU A 299 11.58 8.22 14.31
CA LEU A 299 12.11 7.81 13.00
C LEU A 299 13.58 8.22 12.84
N VAL A 300 14.41 7.28 12.40
CA VAL A 300 15.82 7.55 12.04
C VAL A 300 16.06 7.27 10.55
N MET A 301 16.72 8.22 9.87
CA MET A 301 17.06 8.10 8.46
C MET A 301 18.33 7.27 8.30
N ALA A 302 18.26 6.18 7.55
CA ALA A 302 19.48 5.49 7.13
C ALA A 302 20.30 6.38 6.18
N GLU A 303 21.59 6.11 6.04
CA GLU A 303 22.40 6.76 5.00
C GLU A 303 21.87 6.41 3.60
N PRO A 304 22.14 7.25 2.57
CA PRO A 304 21.94 6.88 1.18
C PRO A 304 22.59 5.53 0.86
N GLU A 305 21.97 4.75 -0.03
CA GLU A 305 22.43 3.40 -0.43
C GLU A 305 22.47 2.31 0.65
N ALA A 306 22.24 2.59 1.94
CA ALA A 306 22.26 1.59 3.03
C ALA A 306 21.15 0.51 2.97
N HIS A 307 20.37 0.48 1.89
CA HIS A 307 19.37 -0.55 1.60
C HIS A 307 19.88 -1.63 0.63
N ARG A 308 21.04 -1.38 0.00
CA ARG A 308 21.79 -2.35 -0.79
C ARG A 308 22.57 -3.29 0.11
#